data_AF-A0A2N9MQ97-F1
#
_entry.id   AF-A0A2N9MQ97-F1
#
_cell.length_a   1.000
_cell.length_b   1.000
_cell.length_c   1.000
_cell.angle_alpha   90.00
_cell.angle_beta   90.00
_cell.angle_gamma   90.00
#
_symmetry.space_group_name_H-M   'P 1'
#
loop_
_entity.id
_entity.type
_entity.pdbx_description
1 polymer ?
#
loop_
_entity_poly.entity_id
_entity_poly.type
_entity_poly.pdbx_seq_one_letter_code
_entity_poly.pdbx_strand_id
1 'polypeptide(L)'
;MRRTFLSQMIAGAIALVCGSRRSFADQANADGMPGPWYLLSASGDEVRVPQHRMDLRFWSESGELKGAIVSRRNGGTEMPLAKSAFDGSTLQLAMQAPSGKSQAEMPTLVMTRNGNKFEGYWTDTSGTKIGPPLKLVRARK
;
A
#
# COMPACT_ATOMS: atom_id res chain seq x y z
N MET A 1 11.12 68.18 16.57
CA MET A 1 11.88 67.36 17.53
C MET A 1 10.98 66.26 18.08
N ARG A 2 11.47 65.00 18.09
CA ARG A 2 11.07 63.82 18.92
C ARG A 2 9.59 63.35 18.81
N ARG A 3 9.33 62.27 18.04
CA ARG A 3 9.23 60.84 18.46
C ARG A 3 8.17 60.59 19.54
N THR A 4 7.15 59.77 19.24
CA THR A 4 6.90 58.45 19.88
C THR A 4 5.86 57.67 19.07
N PHE A 5 6.28 56.53 18.55
CA PHE A 5 5.48 55.47 17.96
C PHE A 5 4.76 54.71 19.08
N LEU A 6 3.51 54.30 18.87
CA LEU A 6 3.01 53.10 19.55
C LEU A 6 2.12 52.27 18.61
N SER A 7 2.65 51.07 18.36
CA SER A 7 2.09 49.92 17.69
C SER A 7 0.72 49.50 18.23
N GLN A 8 -0.17 49.06 17.35
CA GLN A 8 -0.81 47.75 17.47
C GLN A 8 -1.10 47.21 16.06
N MET A 9 -0.21 46.35 15.55
CA MET A 9 -0.53 45.43 14.47
C MET A 9 -1.40 44.32 15.08
N ILE A 10 -2.66 44.24 14.66
CA ILE A 10 -3.46 43.03 14.86
C ILE A 10 -2.99 42.04 13.79
N ALA A 11 -2.03 41.19 14.17
CA ALA A 11 -1.67 40.02 13.41
C ALA A 11 -2.85 39.02 13.51
N GLY A 12 -3.74 39.08 12.52
CA GLY A 12 -4.71 38.01 12.27
C GLY A 12 -3.94 36.73 11.94
N ALA A 13 -3.81 35.85 12.94
CA ALA A 13 -3.33 34.50 12.74
C ALA A 13 -4.35 33.77 11.85
N ILE A 14 -4.11 33.75 10.55
CA ILE A 14 -4.71 32.78 9.65
C ILE A 14 -4.10 31.44 10.06
N ALA A 15 -4.83 30.69 10.87
CA ALA A 15 -4.60 29.27 11.05
C ALA A 15 -4.84 28.60 9.70
N LEU A 16 -3.80 28.53 8.88
CA LEU A 16 -3.72 27.54 7.82
C LEU A 16 -3.78 26.19 8.53
N VAL A 17 -4.99 25.62 8.57
CA VAL A 17 -5.19 24.19 8.67
C VAL A 17 -4.49 23.62 7.45
N CYS A 18 -3.19 23.36 7.60
CA CYS A 18 -2.45 22.46 6.73
C CYS A 18 -3.12 21.11 6.90
N GLY A 19 -4.15 20.87 6.08
CA GLY A 19 -4.68 19.53 5.84
C GLY A 19 -3.50 18.69 5.37
N SER A 20 -2.94 17.92 6.30
CA SER A 20 -1.82 17.03 6.08
C SER A 20 -2.16 16.08 4.94
N ARG A 21 -1.78 16.45 3.72
CA ARG A 21 -1.50 15.47 2.67
C ARG A 21 -0.25 14.73 3.12
N ARG A 22 -0.41 13.84 4.10
CA ARG A 22 0.60 12.81 4.33
C ARG A 22 0.81 12.14 2.99
N SER A 23 2.05 12.10 2.52
CA SER A 23 2.34 11.35 1.31
C SER A 23 1.79 9.93 1.51
N PHE A 24 1.34 9.29 0.42
CA PHE A 24 0.76 7.95 0.51
C PHE A 24 1.72 6.95 1.19
N ALA A 25 3.04 7.15 1.11
CA ALA A 25 4.00 6.36 1.87
C ALA A 25 4.15 6.76 3.34
N ASP A 26 4.06 8.04 3.71
CA ASP A 26 4.04 8.42 5.14
C ASP A 26 2.83 7.82 5.83
N GLN A 27 1.70 7.79 5.15
CA GLN A 27 0.50 7.11 5.63
C GLN A 27 0.72 5.60 5.70
N ALA A 28 1.27 4.97 4.65
CA ALA A 28 1.60 3.54 4.68
C ALA A 28 2.57 3.16 5.80
N ASN A 29 3.60 3.98 6.06
CA ASN A 29 4.54 3.79 7.16
C ASN A 29 3.85 3.89 8.52
N ALA A 30 3.05 4.95 8.73
CA ALA A 30 2.29 5.13 9.97
C ALA A 30 1.27 4.00 10.22
N ASP A 31 0.69 3.45 9.14
CA ASP A 31 -0.25 2.34 9.19
C ASP A 31 0.41 0.97 9.31
N GLY A 32 1.74 0.94 9.37
CA GLY A 32 2.51 -0.29 9.51
C GLY A 32 2.42 -1.17 8.28
N MET A 33 2.36 -0.61 7.06
CA MET A 33 2.44 -1.39 5.81
C MET A 33 3.78 -2.07 5.57
N PRO A 34 4.95 -1.44 5.83
CA PRO A 34 6.24 -2.06 5.55
C PRO A 34 6.42 -3.41 6.24
N GLY A 35 7.16 -4.30 5.59
CA GLY A 35 7.46 -5.64 6.07
C GLY A 35 6.76 -6.76 5.28
N PRO A 36 6.88 -8.00 5.78
CA PRO A 36 6.39 -9.19 5.09
C PRO A 36 4.89 -9.45 5.31
N TRP A 37 4.23 -9.95 4.26
CA TRP A 37 2.82 -10.30 4.20
C TRP A 37 2.60 -11.62 3.46
N TYR A 38 1.50 -12.31 3.77
CA TYR A 38 1.04 -13.49 3.06
C TYR A 38 -0.27 -13.19 2.35
N LEU A 39 -0.30 -13.46 1.05
CA LEU A 39 -1.51 -13.42 0.24
C LEU A 39 -2.12 -14.82 0.19
N LEU A 40 -3.35 -14.94 0.69
CA LEU A 40 -4.10 -16.17 0.87
C LEU A 40 -5.45 -16.06 0.16
N SER A 41 -6.11 -17.21 -0.08
CA SER A 41 -7.56 -17.19 -0.31
C SER A 41 -8.26 -16.61 0.91
N ALA A 42 -9.40 -15.93 0.72
CA ALA A 42 -10.12 -15.32 1.84
C ALA A 42 -10.54 -16.36 2.90
N SER A 43 -10.88 -17.58 2.48
CA SER A 43 -11.19 -18.73 3.35
C SER A 43 -9.96 -19.46 3.90
N GLY A 44 -8.74 -19.09 3.49
CA GLY A 44 -7.52 -19.76 3.92
C GLY A 44 -7.25 -19.60 5.42
N ASP A 45 -6.65 -20.61 6.04
CA ASP A 45 -6.30 -20.56 7.46
C ASP A 45 -5.16 -19.56 7.70
N GLU A 46 -5.38 -18.60 8.62
CA GLU A 46 -4.40 -17.58 9.01
C GLU A 46 -3.42 -18.08 10.07
N VAL A 47 -3.77 -19.16 10.79
CA VAL A 47 -2.95 -19.82 11.80
C VAL A 47 -2.08 -20.89 11.14
N ARG A 48 -2.65 -21.68 10.23
CA ARG A 48 -1.94 -22.70 9.45
C ARG A 48 -1.77 -22.27 8.01
N VAL A 49 -0.84 -21.34 7.83
CA VAL A 49 -0.57 -20.72 6.54
C VAL A 49 -0.05 -21.76 5.52
N PRO A 50 -0.72 -21.96 4.36
CA PRO A 50 -0.40 -23.01 3.41
C PRO A 50 0.97 -22.82 2.74
N GLN A 51 1.63 -23.92 2.40
CA GLN A 51 2.92 -23.89 1.71
C GLN A 51 2.86 -23.35 0.28
N HIS A 52 1.70 -23.31 -0.37
CA HIS A 52 1.55 -22.80 -1.74
C HIS A 52 1.05 -21.35 -1.81
N ARG A 53 1.18 -20.58 -0.71
CA ARG A 53 0.83 -19.15 -0.69
C ARG A 53 1.79 -18.28 -1.51
N MET A 54 1.36 -17.04 -1.77
CA MET A 54 2.22 -15.99 -2.30
C MET A 54 2.73 -15.09 -1.16
N ASP A 55 4.03 -14.86 -1.11
CA ASP A 55 4.68 -14.01 -0.11
C ASP A 55 4.92 -12.64 -0.74
N LEU A 56 4.57 -11.57 -0.01
CA LEU A 56 4.77 -10.19 -0.43
C LEU A 56 5.62 -9.46 0.62
N ARG A 57 6.43 -8.51 0.16
CA ARG A 57 7.16 -7.60 1.05
C ARG A 57 6.93 -6.18 0.58
N PHE A 58 6.60 -5.28 1.50
CA PHE A 58 6.50 -3.85 1.22
C PHE A 58 7.59 -3.08 1.95
N TRP A 59 8.01 -1.96 1.36
CA TRP A 59 8.92 -1.00 1.98
C TRP A 59 8.58 0.41 1.49
N SER A 60 9.07 1.40 2.20
CA SER A 60 8.98 2.80 1.79
C SER A 60 10.29 3.20 1.12
N GLU A 61 10.20 3.79 -0.06
CA GLU A 61 11.33 4.32 -0.80
C GLU A 61 10.93 5.66 -1.41
N SER A 62 11.70 6.72 -1.12
CA SER A 62 11.48 8.06 -1.68
C SER A 62 10.05 8.61 -1.54
N GLY A 63 9.37 8.28 -0.43
CA GLY A 63 7.98 8.72 -0.21
C GLY A 63 6.92 7.93 -1.01
N GLU A 64 7.29 6.78 -1.56
CA GLU A 64 6.38 5.84 -2.22
C GLU A 64 6.37 4.47 -1.52
N LEU A 65 5.21 3.82 -1.52
CA LEU A 65 5.10 2.42 -1.13
C LEU A 65 5.60 1.56 -2.28
N LYS A 66 6.69 0.83 -2.07
CA LYS A 66 7.17 -0.21 -2.98
C LYS A 66 6.78 -1.57 -2.45
N GLY A 67 6.71 -2.54 -3.36
CA GLY A 67 6.45 -3.92 -2.98
C GLY A 67 7.05 -4.91 -3.96
N ALA A 68 7.25 -6.13 -3.49
CA ALA A 68 7.76 -7.24 -4.29
C ALA A 68 7.09 -8.56 -3.89
N ILE A 69 6.97 -9.47 -4.85
CA ILE A 69 6.66 -10.88 -4.60
C ILE A 69 7.95 -11.59 -4.23
N VAL A 70 7.93 -12.32 -3.11
CA VAL A 70 9.08 -13.08 -2.63
C VAL A 70 8.96 -14.52 -3.11
N SER A 71 9.85 -14.93 -4.01
CA SER A 71 9.91 -16.30 -4.50
C SER A 71 10.59 -17.23 -3.49
N ARG A 72 9.79 -18.06 -2.82
CA ARG A 72 10.34 -19.09 -1.91
C ARG A 72 11.13 -20.18 -2.63
N ARG A 73 10.79 -20.49 -3.88
CA ARG A 73 11.50 -21.50 -4.69
C ARG A 73 12.91 -21.05 -5.08
N ASN A 74 13.10 -19.75 -5.27
CA ASN A 74 14.38 -19.17 -5.71
C ASN A 74 15.10 -18.49 -4.55
N GLY A 75 15.17 -19.16 -3.39
CA GLY A 75 15.93 -18.69 -2.23
C GLY A 75 15.54 -17.31 -1.70
N GLY A 76 14.29 -16.88 -1.90
CA GLY A 76 13.81 -15.57 -1.46
C GLY A 76 14.04 -14.44 -2.45
N THR A 77 14.29 -14.73 -3.73
CA THR A 77 14.40 -13.69 -4.77
C THR A 77 13.15 -12.80 -4.77
N GLU A 78 13.36 -11.48 -4.73
CA GLU A 78 12.30 -10.48 -4.76
C GLU A 78 12.03 -10.07 -6.22
N MET A 79 10.78 -10.19 -6.65
CA MET A 79 10.30 -9.74 -7.96
C MET A 79 9.48 -8.46 -7.73
N PRO A 80 9.97 -7.27 -8.12
CA PRO A 80 9.27 -6.03 -7.85
C PRO A 80 7.87 -5.99 -8.46
N LEU A 81 6.94 -5.38 -7.75
CA LEU A 81 5.63 -5.05 -8.29
C LEU A 81 5.74 -3.85 -9.22
N ALA A 82 4.95 -3.84 -10.29
CA ALA A 82 4.85 -2.68 -11.18
C ALA A 82 4.16 -1.50 -10.49
N LYS A 83 3.20 -1.80 -9.59
CA LYS A 83 2.50 -0.79 -8.79
C LYS A 83 2.26 -1.30 -7.38
N SER A 84 2.44 -0.41 -6.41
CA SER A 84 2.01 -0.58 -5.02
C SER A 84 1.53 0.78 -4.54
N ALA A 85 0.27 0.90 -4.15
CA ALA A 85 -0.31 2.14 -3.68
C ALA A 85 -1.26 1.87 -2.52
N PHE A 86 -1.21 2.71 -1.50
CA PHE A 86 -2.06 2.60 -0.33
C PHE A 86 -2.52 3.98 0.13
N ASP A 87 -3.83 4.14 0.31
CA ASP A 87 -4.45 5.43 0.67
C ASP A 87 -4.89 5.54 2.15
N GLY A 88 -4.50 4.58 2.99
CA GLY A 88 -4.98 4.45 4.37
C GLY A 88 -6.13 3.45 4.52
N SER A 89 -6.88 3.20 3.45
CA SER A 89 -8.05 2.30 3.44
C SER A 89 -7.95 1.20 2.38
N THR A 90 -7.38 1.51 1.22
CA THR A 90 -7.37 0.66 0.03
C THR A 90 -5.94 0.46 -0.43
N LEU A 91 -5.57 -0.81 -0.61
CA LEU A 91 -4.30 -1.26 -1.17
C LEU A 91 -4.51 -1.69 -2.62
N GLN A 92 -3.71 -1.14 -3.53
CA GLN A 92 -3.70 -1.49 -4.96
C GLN A 92 -2.33 -2.01 -5.36
N LEU A 93 -2.28 -3.22 -5.91
CA LEU A 93 -1.06 -3.88 -6.35
C LEU A 93 -1.18 -4.32 -7.81
N ALA A 94 -0.13 -4.15 -8.61
CA ALA A 94 -0.05 -4.72 -9.95
C ALA A 94 1.27 -5.46 -10.15
N MET A 95 1.22 -6.66 -10.72
CA MET A 95 2.41 -7.42 -11.06
C MET A 95 3.10 -6.83 -12.28
N GLN A 96 4.42 -7.00 -12.37
CA GLN A 96 5.14 -6.74 -13.60
C GLN A 96 4.62 -7.63 -14.72
N ALA A 97 4.40 -7.04 -15.89
CA ALA A 97 3.99 -7.80 -17.06
C ALA A 97 5.10 -8.79 -17.47
N PRO A 98 4.76 -10.06 -17.74
CA PRO A 98 5.70 -10.97 -18.36
C PRO A 98 6.01 -10.52 -19.80
N SER A 99 7.14 -10.96 -20.35
CA SER A 99 7.51 -10.69 -21.73
C SER A 99 6.38 -11.03 -22.70
N GLY A 100 6.05 -10.10 -23.59
CA GLY A 100 4.97 -10.25 -24.57
C GLY A 100 3.57 -9.86 -24.08
N LYS A 101 3.42 -9.36 -22.86
CA LYS A 101 2.17 -8.72 -22.38
C LYS A 101 2.36 -7.24 -22.10
N SER A 102 1.30 -6.46 -22.29
CA SER A 102 1.31 -5.03 -21.93
C SER A 102 1.14 -4.85 -20.43
N GLN A 103 1.88 -3.92 -19.84
CA GLN A 103 1.71 -3.54 -18.44
C GLN A 103 0.31 -2.97 -18.15
N ALA A 104 -0.30 -2.31 -19.12
CA ALA A 104 -1.64 -1.74 -19.00
C ALA A 104 -2.74 -2.81 -18.95
N GLU A 105 -2.47 -4.02 -19.43
CA GLU A 105 -3.40 -5.15 -19.45
C GLU A 105 -3.29 -6.02 -18.19
N MET A 106 -2.29 -5.75 -17.34
CA MET A 106 -2.10 -6.53 -16.12
C MET A 106 -3.21 -6.25 -15.13
N PRO A 107 -3.83 -7.29 -14.53
CA PRO A 107 -4.86 -7.09 -13.53
C PRO A 107 -4.27 -6.42 -12.28
N THR A 108 -5.12 -5.68 -11.59
CA THR A 108 -4.78 -4.99 -10.33
C THR A 108 -5.46 -5.72 -9.18
N LEU A 109 -4.72 -6.05 -8.13
CA LEU A 109 -5.27 -6.53 -6.88
C LEU A 109 -5.72 -5.32 -6.06
N VAL A 110 -7.03 -5.22 -5.82
CA VAL A 110 -7.63 -4.14 -5.03
C VAL A 110 -8.15 -4.74 -3.74
N MET A 111 -7.66 -4.24 -2.61
CA MET A 111 -8.01 -4.77 -1.28
C MET A 111 -8.34 -3.65 -0.31
N THR A 112 -9.38 -3.85 0.50
CA THR A 112 -9.80 -2.93 1.55
C THR A 112 -9.26 -3.40 2.89
N ARG A 113 -8.80 -2.46 3.72
CA ARG A 113 -8.33 -2.72 5.06
C ARG A 113 -9.49 -3.18 5.94
N ASN A 114 -9.28 -4.29 6.63
CA ASN A 114 -10.20 -4.86 7.61
C ASN A 114 -9.39 -5.23 8.87
N GLY A 115 -9.34 -4.30 9.82
CA GLY A 115 -8.48 -4.42 11.01
C GLY A 115 -6.99 -4.48 10.66
N ASN A 116 -6.33 -5.59 11.00
CA ASN A 116 -4.91 -5.82 10.77
C ASN A 116 -4.59 -6.58 9.46
N LYS A 117 -5.61 -6.81 8.62
CA LYS A 117 -5.50 -7.48 7.33
C LYS A 117 -6.15 -6.66 6.22
N PHE A 118 -5.98 -7.12 4.99
CA PHE A 118 -6.71 -6.61 3.83
C PHE A 118 -7.50 -7.73 3.18
N GLU A 119 -8.65 -7.40 2.62
CA GLU A 119 -9.52 -8.35 1.91
C GLU A 119 -9.93 -7.75 0.56
N GLY A 120 -9.94 -8.56 -0.49
CA GLY A 120 -10.09 -8.01 -1.83
C GLY A 120 -10.10 -9.04 -2.95
N TYR A 121 -9.93 -8.55 -4.17
CA TYR A 121 -10.02 -9.32 -5.40
C TYR A 121 -9.04 -8.79 -6.43
N TRP A 122 -8.63 -9.64 -7.36
CA TRP A 122 -8.08 -9.15 -8.61
C TRP A 122 -9.20 -8.47 -9.40
N THR A 123 -8.85 -7.39 -10.09
CA THR A 123 -9.72 -6.70 -11.05
C THR A 123 -9.03 -6.63 -12.39
N ASP A 124 -9.77 -6.83 -13.48
CA ASP A 124 -9.29 -6.53 -14.82
C ASP A 124 -9.21 -5.01 -15.07
N THR A 125 -8.89 -4.62 -16.30
CA THR A 125 -8.76 -3.21 -16.72
C THR A 125 -10.08 -2.44 -16.70
N SER A 126 -11.23 -3.12 -16.72
CA SER A 126 -12.56 -2.52 -16.58
C SER A 126 -12.98 -2.32 -15.12
N GLY A 127 -12.20 -2.86 -14.17
CA GLY A 127 -12.56 -2.91 -12.75
C GLY A 127 -13.44 -4.11 -12.39
N THR A 128 -13.69 -5.02 -13.33
CA THR A 128 -14.47 -6.24 -13.07
C THR A 128 -13.64 -7.19 -12.20
N LYS A 129 -14.26 -7.70 -11.13
CA LYS A 129 -13.61 -8.67 -10.23
C LYS A 129 -13.36 -9.98 -10.97
N ILE A 130 -12.13 -10.48 -10.87
CA ILE A 130 -11.71 -11.76 -11.46
C ILE A 130 -11.10 -12.66 -10.40
N GLY A 131 -11.38 -13.96 -10.51
CA GLY A 131 -10.87 -14.97 -9.58
C GLY A 131 -11.53 -14.95 -8.20
N PRO A 132 -11.02 -15.77 -7.26
CA PRO A 132 -11.59 -15.90 -5.92
C PRO A 132 -11.27 -14.69 -5.03
N PRO A 133 -12.04 -14.49 -3.94
CA PRO A 133 -11.69 -13.53 -2.89
C PRO A 133 -10.36 -13.90 -2.24
N LEU A 134 -9.58 -12.87 -1.94
CA LEU A 134 -8.25 -12.96 -1.36
C LEU A 134 -8.17 -12.17 -0.06
N LYS A 135 -7.21 -12.54 0.79
CA LYS A 135 -6.81 -11.76 1.95
C LYS A 135 -5.30 -11.65 2.05
N LEU A 136 -4.87 -10.51 2.56
CA LEU A 136 -3.47 -10.19 2.83
C LEU A 136 -3.30 -10.05 4.34
N VAL A 137 -2.51 -10.94 4.92
CA VAL A 137 -2.28 -10.99 6.37
C VAL A 137 -0.81 -10.78 6.70
N ARG A 138 -0.53 -10.16 7.85
CA ARG A 138 0.85 -9.97 8.31
C ARG A 138 1.55 -11.32 8.44
N ALA A 139 2.76 -11.42 7.89
CA ALA A 139 3.58 -12.60 8.09
C ALA A 139 3.99 -12.68 9.56
N ARG A 140 3.64 -13.79 10.21
CA ARG A 140 4.09 -14.10 11.57
C ARG A 140 5.40 -14.88 11.48
N LYS A 141 6.35 -14.55 12.36
CA LYS A 141 7.58 -15.32 12.53
C LYS A 141 7.30 -16.65 13.22
#